data_AF-A0A084W060-F1
#
_entry.id   AF-A0A084W060-F1
#
_cell.length_a   1.000
_cell.length_b   1.000
_cell.length_c   1.000
_cell.angle_alpha   90.00
_cell.angle_beta   90.00
_cell.angle_gamma   90.00
#
_symmetry.space_group_name_H-M   'P 1'
#
loop_
_entity.id
_entity.type
_entity.pdbx_description
1 polymer ?
#
loop_
_entity_poly.entity_id
_entity_poly.type
_entity_poly.pdbx_seq_one_letter_code
_entity_poly.pdbx_strand_id
1 'polypeptide(L)'
;MTSGILVSGRITGGSDANYADFPYQLSLRKFNNHVCGAAVVKDQLAVTAAHCVADADTDSVCMACAGELRRDSCNGDSGGPLVCNNRLYGIVSWGDRYCGSTYPGVYTNISAKDVYSFLEQNIKCK
;
A
#
# COMPACT_ATOMS: atom_id res chain seq x y z
N MET A 1 -20.34 25.28 -1.40
CA MET A 1 -21.78 25.12 -1.13
C MET A 1 -22.40 24.38 -2.30
N THR A 2 -22.67 23.09 -2.14
CA THR A 2 -23.83 22.33 -2.67
C THR A 2 -23.72 20.91 -2.12
N SER A 3 -24.88 20.34 -1.82
CA SER A 3 -25.14 18.99 -1.30
C SER A 3 -24.44 17.87 -2.09
N GLY A 4 -24.04 16.81 -1.39
CA GLY A 4 -23.67 15.51 -1.99
C GLY A 4 -22.28 15.02 -1.59
N ILE A 5 -22.24 13.93 -0.82
CA ILE A 5 -21.06 13.12 -0.53
C ILE A 5 -20.44 12.66 -1.86
N LEU A 6 -19.40 13.36 -2.30
CA LEU A 6 -18.46 12.92 -3.33
C LEU A 6 -17.08 13.38 -2.86
N VAL A 7 -16.48 12.67 -1.90
CA VAL A 7 -15.02 12.75 -1.78
C VAL A 7 -14.50 11.83 -2.88
N SER A 8 -14.16 12.44 -4.02
CA SER A 8 -13.50 11.77 -5.14
C SER A 8 -12.05 11.44 -4.72
N GLY A 9 -11.91 10.44 -3.86
CA GLY A 9 -10.63 9.92 -3.37
C GLY A 9 -10.74 8.42 -3.22
N ARG A 10 -9.72 7.67 -3.67
CA ARG A 10 -9.68 6.21 -3.47
C ARG A 10 -9.40 5.85 -2.00
N ILE A 11 -8.74 6.73 -1.25
CA ILE A 11 -8.49 6.58 0.19
C ILE A 11 -9.71 7.05 1.00
N THR A 12 -10.20 6.21 1.91
CA THR A 12 -11.36 6.54 2.76
C THR A 12 -10.93 7.47 3.89
N GLY A 13 -11.62 8.61 4.06
CA GLY A 13 -11.33 9.58 5.13
C GLY A 13 -9.99 10.31 5.01
N GLY A 14 -9.33 10.18 3.86
CA GLY A 14 -8.07 10.86 3.56
C GLY A 14 -8.25 12.27 3.00
N SER A 15 -7.13 12.87 2.60
CA SER A 15 -7.06 14.14 1.90
C SER A 15 -6.11 14.02 0.71
N ASP A 16 -6.22 14.95 -0.25
CA ASP A 16 -5.29 15.01 -1.37
C ASP A 16 -3.85 15.17 -0.86
N ALA A 17 -2.96 14.37 -1.45
CA ALA A 17 -1.53 14.37 -1.13
C ALA A 17 -0.75 15.17 -2.18
N ASN A 18 0.32 15.86 -1.76
CA ASN A 18 1.29 16.41 -2.69
C ASN A 18 2.27 15.32 -3.11
N TYR A 19 2.50 15.16 -4.42
CA TYR A 19 3.44 14.17 -4.94
C TYR A 19 4.88 14.37 -4.43
N ALA A 20 5.25 15.61 -4.08
CA ALA A 20 6.56 15.93 -3.53
C ALA A 20 6.76 15.38 -2.10
N ASP A 21 5.69 15.18 -1.35
CA ASP A 21 5.74 14.65 0.03
C ASP A 21 5.94 13.12 0.04
N PHE A 22 5.56 12.45 -1.05
CA PHE A 22 5.56 10.99 -1.18
C PHE A 22 6.25 10.54 -2.48
N PRO A 23 7.52 10.93 -2.74
CA PRO A 23 8.18 10.71 -4.03
C PRO A 23 8.45 9.23 -4.34
N TYR A 24 8.33 8.36 -3.34
CA TYR A 24 8.41 6.92 -3.49
C TYR A 24 7.13 6.27 -4.01
N GLN A 25 5.99 6.97 -4.02
CA GLN A 25 4.71 6.41 -4.50
C GLN A 25 4.74 6.17 -6.00
N LEU A 26 4.39 4.95 -6.40
CA LEU A 26 4.23 4.56 -7.80
C LEU A 26 2.81 4.08 -8.08
N SER A 27 2.44 4.12 -9.36
CA SER A 27 1.20 3.59 -9.90
C SER A 27 1.52 2.44 -10.86
N LEU A 28 1.30 1.20 -10.43
CA LEU A 28 1.34 0.04 -11.31
C LEU A 28 0.13 0.10 -12.26
N ARG A 29 0.40 0.00 -13.57
CA ARG A 29 -0.62 0.12 -14.61
C ARG A 29 -0.66 -1.10 -15.52
N LYS A 30 -1.87 -1.57 -15.85
CA LYS A 30 -2.13 -2.62 -16.85
C LYS A 30 -3.04 -2.04 -17.93
N PHE A 31 -2.65 -2.15 -19.20
CA PHE A 31 -3.36 -1.52 -20.33
C PHE A 31 -3.64 -0.02 -20.10
N ASN A 32 -2.65 0.71 -19.55
CA ASN A 32 -2.73 2.13 -19.17
C ASN A 32 -3.72 2.48 -18.03
N ASN A 33 -4.37 1.49 -17.42
CA ASN A 33 -5.23 1.67 -16.25
C ASN A 33 -4.45 1.40 -14.97
N HIS A 34 -4.61 2.26 -13.97
CA HIS A 34 -4.07 2.01 -12.63
C HIS A 34 -4.71 0.76 -12.03
N VAL A 35 -3.88 -0.16 -11.53
CA VAL A 35 -4.33 -1.40 -10.88
C VAL A 35 -3.91 -1.48 -9.42
N CYS A 36 -2.70 -1.03 -9.11
CA CYS A 36 -2.11 -1.12 -7.77
C CYS A 36 -1.14 0.04 -7.52
N GLY A 37 -0.87 0.34 -6.27
CA GLY A 37 0.29 1.09 -5.83
C GLY A 37 1.58 0.27 -5.88
N ALA A 38 2.69 0.97 -5.74
CA ALA A 38 4.01 0.40 -5.44
C ALA A 38 4.87 1.46 -4.75
N ALA A 39 5.98 1.04 -4.15
CA ALA A 39 6.92 1.94 -3.48
C ALA A 39 8.32 1.78 -4.09
N VAL A 40 8.94 2.87 -4.56
CA VAL A 40 10.37 2.87 -4.91
C VAL A 40 11.17 2.59 -3.65
N VAL A 41 11.99 1.55 -3.70
CA VAL A 41 12.94 1.19 -2.63
C VAL A 41 14.40 1.33 -3.08
N LYS A 42 14.64 1.48 -4.39
CA LYS A 42 15.96 1.73 -5.02
C LYS A 42 15.79 2.32 -6.43
N ASP A 43 16.83 2.90 -7.00
CA ASP A 43 16.89 3.53 -8.34
C ASP A 43 16.13 2.78 -9.45
N GLN A 44 16.14 1.45 -9.41
CA GLN A 44 15.49 0.58 -10.39
C GLN A 44 14.64 -0.52 -9.74
N LEU A 45 14.21 -0.31 -8.51
CA LEU A 45 13.42 -1.31 -7.79
C LEU A 45 12.25 -0.69 -7.04
N ALA A 46 11.11 -1.34 -7.22
CA ALA A 46 9.90 -1.06 -6.48
C ALA A 46 9.36 -2.31 -5.81
N VAL A 47 8.67 -2.13 -4.68
CA VAL A 47 7.93 -3.19 -3.98
C VAL A 47 6.44 -2.95 -4.17
N THR A 48 5.69 -4.02 -4.38
CA THR A 48 4.22 -4.03 -4.49
C THR A 48 3.70 -5.35 -3.89
N ALA A 49 2.39 -5.52 -3.80
CA ALA A 49 1.79 -6.75 -3.31
C ALA A 49 1.85 -7.85 -4.38
N ALA A 50 2.00 -9.11 -3.97
CA ALA A 50 2.17 -10.22 -4.91
C ALA A 50 0.95 -10.39 -5.84
N HIS A 51 -0.26 -10.25 -5.30
CA HIS A 51 -1.52 -10.32 -6.05
C HIS A 51 -1.68 -9.22 -7.11
N CYS A 52 -0.85 -8.17 -7.08
CA CYS A 52 -0.81 -7.15 -8.12
C CYS A 52 -0.07 -7.61 -9.39
N VAL A 53 0.78 -8.63 -9.30
CA VAL A 53 1.67 -9.09 -10.40
C VAL A 53 1.56 -10.59 -10.71
N ALA A 54 1.10 -11.40 -9.77
CA ALA A 54 0.88 -12.83 -9.92
C ALA A 54 -0.47 -13.21 -9.27
N ASP A 55 -1.13 -14.26 -9.72
CA ASP A 55 -2.27 -14.88 -9.00
C ASP A 55 -1.74 -15.63 -7.77
N ALA A 56 -1.21 -14.87 -6.80
CA ALA A 56 -0.60 -15.37 -5.59
C ALA A 56 -1.12 -14.59 -4.39
N ASP A 57 -2.05 -15.20 -3.65
CA ASP A 57 -2.35 -14.81 -2.29
C ASP A 57 -1.43 -15.60 -1.36
N THR A 58 -0.49 -14.89 -0.73
CA THR A 58 0.43 -15.50 0.23
C THR A 58 -0.18 -15.50 1.61
N ASP A 59 -0.70 -16.65 2.05
CA ASP A 59 -1.33 -16.83 3.37
C ASP A 59 -0.30 -17.10 4.50
N SER A 60 0.99 -17.14 4.18
CA SER A 60 2.05 -17.66 5.07
C SER A 60 3.07 -16.64 5.58
N VAL A 61 2.85 -15.34 5.37
CA VAL A 61 3.74 -14.27 5.85
C VAL A 61 3.10 -13.58 7.05
N CYS A 62 3.88 -13.26 8.09
CA CYS A 62 3.38 -12.43 9.18
C CYS A 62 2.92 -11.07 8.63
N MET A 63 1.61 -10.80 8.67
CA MET A 63 1.02 -9.55 8.20
C MET A 63 0.99 -8.49 9.32
N ALA A 64 0.87 -7.23 8.94
CA ALA A 64 0.63 -6.10 9.83
C ALA A 64 -0.79 -5.59 9.63
N CYS A 65 -1.43 -5.14 10.70
CA CYS A 65 -2.72 -4.46 10.63
C CYS A 65 -2.54 -2.98 10.98
N ALA A 66 -3.16 -2.09 10.21
CA ALA A 66 -3.19 -0.67 10.50
C ALA A 66 -4.54 -0.08 10.10
N GLY A 67 -5.09 0.78 10.94
CA GLY A 67 -6.38 1.42 10.66
C GLY A 67 -6.77 2.39 11.76
N GLU A 68 -7.57 3.37 11.38
CA GLU A 68 -8.26 4.29 12.28
C GLU A 68 -9.74 4.29 11.90
N LEU A 69 -10.63 4.61 12.84
CA LEU A 69 -12.06 4.65 12.56
C LEU A 69 -12.35 5.59 11.37
N ARG A 70 -12.98 5.06 10.31
CA ARG A 70 -13.29 5.77 9.06
C ARG A 70 -12.08 6.25 8.25
N ARG A 71 -10.87 5.76 8.51
CA ARG A 71 -9.69 5.98 7.68
C ARG A 71 -9.03 4.67 7.30
N ASP A 72 -8.96 4.43 6.01
CA ASP A 72 -8.50 3.13 5.50
C ASP A 72 -8.00 3.23 4.06
N SER A 73 -7.08 2.32 3.74
CA SER A 73 -6.81 1.90 2.37
C SER A 73 -8.06 1.29 1.75
N CYS A 74 -8.16 1.31 0.42
CA CYS A 74 -9.32 0.80 -0.29
C CYS A 74 -8.95 0.14 -1.62
N ASN A 75 -9.99 -0.21 -2.38
CA ASN A 75 -9.86 -0.82 -3.69
C ASN A 75 -9.02 0.05 -4.62
N GLY A 76 -7.92 -0.52 -5.12
CA GLY A 76 -6.94 0.14 -5.97
C GLY A 76 -5.67 0.59 -5.24
N ASP A 77 -5.68 0.64 -3.91
CA ASP A 77 -4.49 1.04 -3.14
C ASP A 77 -3.54 -0.12 -2.86
N SER A 78 -3.97 -1.36 -3.12
CA SER A 78 -3.16 -2.59 -3.07
C SER A 78 -1.76 -2.36 -3.64
N GLY A 79 -0.73 -2.81 -2.94
CA GLY A 79 0.67 -2.56 -3.30
C GLY A 79 1.22 -1.20 -2.88
N GLY A 80 0.39 -0.27 -2.44
CA GLY A 80 0.78 1.05 -1.97
C GLY A 80 1.57 1.02 -0.65
N PRO A 81 2.42 2.02 -0.38
CA PRO A 81 3.23 2.12 0.83
C PRO A 81 2.43 2.60 2.06
N LEU A 82 2.60 1.89 3.18
CA LEU A 82 2.32 2.39 4.53
C LEU A 82 3.61 2.95 5.12
N VAL A 83 3.69 4.27 5.28
CA VAL A 83 4.89 4.98 5.77
C VAL A 83 4.60 5.73 7.06
N CYS A 84 5.52 5.64 8.00
CA CYS A 84 5.54 6.44 9.23
C CYS A 84 6.97 6.96 9.44
N ASN A 85 7.12 8.25 9.78
CA ASN A 85 8.43 8.88 10.00
C ASN A 85 9.45 8.58 8.87
N ASN A 86 9.00 8.69 7.62
CA ASN A 86 9.82 8.43 6.43
C ASN A 86 10.39 7.00 6.32
N ARG A 87 9.81 6.04 7.04
CA ARG A 87 10.15 4.61 6.97
C ARG A 87 8.97 3.82 6.44
N LEU A 88 9.25 2.91 5.50
CA LEU A 88 8.27 1.96 4.98
C LEU A 88 8.01 0.84 6.01
N TYR A 89 6.77 0.75 6.49
CA TYR A 89 6.34 -0.26 7.46
C TYR A 89 5.55 -1.39 6.82
N GLY A 90 4.80 -1.09 5.76
CA GLY A 90 3.98 -2.09 5.11
C GLY A 90 3.63 -1.77 3.68
N ILE A 91 3.07 -2.78 3.03
CA ILE A 91 2.52 -2.70 1.67
C ILE A 91 1.05 -3.05 1.79
N VAL A 92 0.15 -2.19 1.30
CA VAL A 92 -1.30 -2.43 1.30
C VAL A 92 -1.56 -3.78 0.65
N SER A 93 -2.28 -4.67 1.33
CA SER A 93 -2.56 -6.02 0.81
C SER A 93 -4.05 -6.22 0.56
N TRP A 94 -4.83 -6.28 1.64
CA TRP A 94 -6.27 -6.50 1.60
C TRP A 94 -6.95 -5.88 2.82
N GLY A 95 -8.28 -5.87 2.83
CA GLY A 95 -9.07 -5.32 3.92
C GLY A 95 -10.55 -5.73 3.79
N ASP A 96 -11.40 -5.10 4.60
CA ASP A 96 -12.84 -5.29 4.49
C ASP A 96 -13.36 -4.83 3.11
N ARG A 97 -14.42 -5.47 2.62
CA ARG A 97 -15.09 -5.07 1.38
C ARG A 97 -15.58 -3.62 1.44
N TYR A 98 -15.97 -3.15 2.61
CA TYR A 98 -16.35 -1.78 2.90
C TYR A 98 -15.18 -1.09 3.61
N CYS A 99 -14.37 -0.36 2.84
CA CYS A 99 -13.24 0.39 3.35
C CYS A 99 -13.66 1.33 4.48
N GLY A 100 -12.82 1.48 5.51
CA GLY A 100 -13.13 2.32 6.67
C GLY A 100 -14.18 1.73 7.61
N SER A 101 -14.35 0.40 7.60
CA SER A 101 -15.14 -0.33 8.58
C SER A 101 -14.47 -0.31 9.96
N THR A 102 -14.99 -1.09 10.91
CA THR A 102 -14.36 -1.28 12.22
C THR A 102 -13.13 -2.19 12.16
N TYR A 103 -12.90 -2.88 11.05
CA TYR A 103 -11.72 -3.73 10.87
C TYR A 103 -10.57 -2.92 10.28
N PRO A 104 -9.33 -3.08 10.79
CA PRO A 104 -8.17 -2.42 10.20
C PRO A 104 -7.82 -3.04 8.84
N GLY A 105 -7.19 -2.25 7.97
CA GLY A 105 -6.57 -2.75 6.76
C GLY A 105 -5.39 -3.67 7.09
N VAL A 106 -5.12 -4.61 6.17
CA VAL A 106 -4.07 -5.61 6.31
C VAL A 106 -2.97 -5.35 5.29
N TYR A 107 -1.74 -5.36 5.77
CA TYR A 107 -0.53 -4.96 5.06
C TYR A 107 0.50 -6.07 5.16
N THR A 108 1.31 -6.26 4.12
CA THR A 108 2.54 -7.04 4.25
C THR A 108 3.44 -6.34 5.27
N ASN A 109 3.90 -7.06 6.30
CA ASN A 109 4.80 -6.49 7.30
C ASN A 109 6.24 -6.47 6.76
N ILE A 110 6.74 -5.29 6.38
CA ILE A 110 8.11 -5.15 5.85
C ILE A 110 9.16 -5.50 6.91
N SER A 111 8.83 -5.36 8.20
CA SER A 111 9.73 -5.68 9.31
C SER A 111 9.67 -7.16 9.73
N ALA A 112 8.79 -7.97 9.12
CA ALA A 112 8.80 -9.41 9.36
C ALA A 112 10.15 -9.98 8.90
N LYS A 113 10.76 -10.85 9.72
CA LYS A 113 12.13 -11.32 9.53
C LYS A 113 12.37 -11.87 8.11
N ASP A 114 11.45 -12.66 7.60
CA ASP A 114 11.60 -13.32 6.30
C ASP A 114 11.50 -12.31 5.15
N VAL A 115 10.58 -11.34 5.26
CA VAL A 115 10.44 -10.23 4.30
C VAL A 115 11.69 -9.36 4.34
N TYR A 116 12.08 -8.90 5.52
CA TYR A 116 13.22 -8.01 5.69
C TYR A 116 14.52 -8.68 5.21
N SER A 117 14.75 -9.94 5.57
CA SER A 117 15.94 -10.68 5.12
C SER A 117 15.96 -10.87 3.60
N PHE A 118 14.81 -11.15 2.99
CA PHE A 118 14.69 -11.25 1.53
C PHE A 118 15.03 -9.91 0.86
N LEU A 119 14.47 -8.80 1.37
CA LEU A 119 14.75 -7.46 0.86
C LEU A 119 16.24 -7.12 1.02
N GLU A 120 16.85 -7.33 2.18
CA GLU A 120 18.28 -7.05 2.39
C GLU A 120 19.20 -7.87 1.48
N GLN A 121 18.88 -9.14 1.22
CA GLN A 121 19.68 -10.00 0.37
C GLN A 121 19.61 -9.61 -1.12
N ASN A 122 18.42 -9.22 -1.58
CA ASN A 122 18.14 -8.97 -3.00
C ASN A 122 18.20 -7.47 -3.37
N ILE A 123 18.12 -6.60 -2.37
CA ILE A 123 18.09 -5.14 -2.50
C ILE A 123 19.27 -4.58 -1.70
N LYS A 124 20.49 -5.00 -2.07
CA LYS A 124 21.70 -4.48 -1.40
C LYS A 124 21.82 -2.98 -1.60
N CYS A 125 21.82 -2.22 -0.52
CA CYS A 125 22.33 -0.85 -0.48
C CYS A 125 23.85 -0.91 -0.71
N LYS A 126 24.36 -0.19 -1.71
CA LYS A 126 25.79 0.07 -1.86
C LYS A 126 26.08 1.46 -1.32
#